data_AF-A0A2E4CVU4-F1
#
_entry.id   AF-A0A2E4CVU4-F1
#
_cell.length_a   1.000
_cell.length_b   1.000
_cell.length_c   1.000
_cell.angle_alpha   90.00
_cell.angle_beta   90.00
_cell.angle_gamma   90.00
#
_symmetry.space_group_name_H-M   'P 1'
#
loop_
_entity.id
_entity.type
_entity.pdbx_description
1 polymer ?
#
loop_
_entity_poly.entity_id
_entity_poly.type
_entity_poly.pdbx_seq_one_letter_code
_entity_poly.pdbx_strand_id
1 'polypeptide(L)'
;MPTEKLSIRTPAGHDLAGSLELPTGLVRGAALFAHCFTCTKQSKAAVEVTRALAEQGIACLRFDFTGLGGSGGDFGRAGFASDVEDLVASANHLCDRFGSQILLIGHSLGGAAVLAAADMIGRDRIAAIATIGAPADVPHVLGNIEGDLEAIERDGEGEVTIAGRAFHLSREFLDKTRAIDLPQEVGRLKLPILIAHSPTDEVVGVDNASTLFTAALHPKSFVSLAGADHLLTRAEDAHFIADVIAAWGARYLPMKEDWPMPEDGVVVCTGNGKFGTEVHTASHRFVADEPRSYGGDDTGPTPYDLLLAALGTCTAMTMKMYADRKGLPFEGARIALTHERGHAQDCDHCEEQDAQIQALNRVITLLGDGLTAEQRDKLMEIADKCPVHRTLEGHLHIHTERGD
;
A
#
# COMPACT_ATOMS: atom_id res chain seq x y z
N MET A 1 -6.05 -4.20 5.00
CA MET A 1 -4.72 -4.71 4.66
C MET A 1 -4.20 -5.62 5.76
N PRO A 2 -3.77 -6.85 5.41
CA PRO A 2 -3.12 -7.77 6.32
C PRO A 2 -1.79 -7.20 6.84
N THR A 3 -1.62 -7.19 8.17
CA THR A 3 -0.38 -6.75 8.81
C THR A 3 0.22 -7.90 9.63
N GLU A 4 1.44 -8.30 9.32
CA GLU A 4 2.21 -9.25 10.11
C GLU A 4 3.11 -8.51 11.11
N LYS A 5 3.08 -8.92 12.39
CA LYS A 5 4.03 -8.45 13.40
C LYS A 5 5.22 -9.40 13.43
N LEU A 6 6.43 -8.84 13.37
CA LEU A 6 7.67 -9.62 13.35
C LEU A 6 8.73 -8.99 14.25
N SER A 7 9.72 -9.81 14.63
CA SER A 7 10.90 -9.39 15.39
C SER A 7 12.14 -9.63 14.55
N ILE A 8 13.02 -8.63 14.43
CA ILE A 8 14.26 -8.70 13.66
C ILE A 8 15.43 -8.54 14.62
N ARG A 9 16.31 -9.53 14.66
CA ARG A 9 17.48 -9.50 15.54
C ARG A 9 18.62 -8.72 14.90
N THR A 10 19.15 -7.74 15.61
CA THR A 10 20.28 -6.91 15.16
C THR A 10 21.62 -7.60 15.45
N PRO A 11 22.71 -7.22 14.75
CA PRO A 11 24.07 -7.69 15.08
C PRO A 11 24.49 -7.36 16.52
N ALA A 12 24.01 -6.24 17.06
CA ALA A 12 24.22 -5.82 18.44
C ALA A 12 23.45 -6.67 19.48
N GLY A 13 22.57 -7.59 19.01
CA GLY A 13 21.82 -8.51 19.86
C GLY A 13 20.50 -7.94 20.38
N HIS A 14 20.02 -6.82 19.84
CA HIS A 14 18.71 -6.26 20.12
C HIS A 14 17.64 -6.84 19.20
N ASP A 15 16.38 -6.79 19.65
CA ASP A 15 15.22 -7.20 18.85
C ASP A 15 14.45 -5.95 18.41
N LEU A 16 14.30 -5.78 17.09
CA LEU A 16 13.52 -4.73 16.46
C LEU A 16 12.10 -5.20 16.21
N ALA A 17 11.13 -4.40 16.65
CA ALA A 17 9.73 -4.71 16.45
C ALA A 17 9.24 -4.18 15.09
N GLY A 18 9.06 -5.08 14.13
CA GLY A 18 8.55 -4.79 12.79
C GLY A 18 7.03 -4.88 12.64
N SER A 19 6.52 -4.26 11.59
CA SER A 19 5.18 -4.47 11.04
C SER A 19 5.29 -4.53 9.52
N LEU A 20 4.99 -5.69 8.97
CA LEU A 20 5.03 -5.95 7.53
C LEU A 20 3.59 -5.88 6.99
N GLU A 21 3.31 -4.84 6.23
CA GLU A 21 2.07 -4.74 5.48
C GLU A 21 2.19 -5.63 4.23
N LEU A 22 1.30 -6.60 4.09
CA LEU A 22 1.28 -7.54 2.96
C LEU A 22 0.15 -7.15 1.99
N PRO A 23 0.35 -7.28 0.67
CA PRO A 23 -0.75 -7.20 -0.28
C PRO A 23 -1.81 -8.26 0.03
N THR A 24 -3.09 -7.95 -0.18
CA THR A 24 -4.16 -8.96 -0.10
C THR A 24 -3.91 -10.09 -1.08
N GLY A 25 -3.50 -9.75 -2.31
CA GLY A 25 -3.09 -10.70 -3.33
C GLY A 25 -1.65 -11.17 -3.16
N LEU A 26 -1.01 -11.45 -4.29
CA LEU A 26 0.35 -12.01 -4.31
C LEU A 26 1.41 -10.91 -4.12
N VAL A 27 2.51 -11.25 -3.43
CA VAL A 27 3.63 -10.34 -3.22
C VAL A 27 4.46 -10.23 -4.50
N ARG A 28 4.49 -9.04 -5.09
CA ARG A 28 5.21 -8.76 -6.34
C ARG A 28 6.60 -8.20 -6.11
N GLY A 29 6.79 -7.46 -5.04
CA GLY A 29 8.06 -6.88 -4.65
C GLY A 29 8.03 -6.49 -3.18
N ALA A 30 9.13 -5.93 -2.68
CA ALA A 30 9.23 -5.54 -1.28
C ALA A 30 9.87 -4.16 -1.10
N ALA A 31 9.48 -3.49 -0.03
CA ALA A 31 10.00 -2.19 0.36
C ALA A 31 10.30 -2.13 1.86
N LEU A 32 11.37 -1.43 2.22
CA LEU A 32 11.66 -1.04 3.59
C LEU A 32 11.32 0.44 3.77
N PHE A 33 10.46 0.75 4.73
CA PHE A 33 10.07 2.10 5.08
C PHE A 33 10.70 2.51 6.43
N ALA A 34 11.73 3.37 6.34
CA ALA A 34 12.36 4.03 7.46
C ALA A 34 11.58 5.32 7.80
N HIS A 35 10.78 5.28 8.85
CA HIS A 35 10.05 6.46 9.31
C HIS A 35 10.98 7.44 10.04
N CYS A 36 10.47 8.62 10.38
CA CYS A 36 11.21 9.59 11.18
C CYS A 36 11.65 9.00 12.54
N PHE A 37 12.88 9.23 12.98
CA PHE A 37 13.43 8.70 14.25
C PHE A 37 12.66 9.13 15.50
N THR A 38 11.82 10.15 15.40
CA THR A 38 10.99 10.65 16.51
C THR A 38 9.56 10.15 16.46
N CYS A 39 9.25 9.36 15.44
CA CYS A 39 7.99 8.67 15.26
C CYS A 39 8.15 7.21 15.66
N THR A 40 7.04 6.56 15.94
CA THR A 40 7.00 5.10 15.96
C THR A 40 6.53 4.61 14.61
N LYS A 41 6.64 3.31 14.36
CA LYS A 41 6.05 2.65 13.20
C LYS A 41 4.57 2.98 13.05
N GLN A 42 3.88 3.33 14.13
CA GLN A 42 2.45 3.68 14.15
C GLN A 42 2.14 5.11 13.70
N SER A 43 3.13 5.90 13.25
CA SER A 43 2.85 7.21 12.66
C SER A 43 1.89 7.08 11.49
N LYS A 44 0.94 8.01 11.39
CA LYS A 44 -0.10 7.98 10.36
C LYS A 44 0.52 7.93 8.96
N ALA A 45 1.49 8.79 8.67
CA ALA A 45 2.20 8.79 7.40
C ALA A 45 2.85 7.44 7.08
N ALA A 46 3.57 6.83 8.03
CA ALA A 46 4.21 5.53 7.79
C ALA A 46 3.16 4.44 7.52
N VAL A 47 2.07 4.40 8.30
CA VAL A 47 1.00 3.42 8.12
C VAL A 47 0.30 3.61 6.77
N GLU A 48 -0.08 4.83 6.41
CA GLU A 48 -0.80 5.08 5.15
C GLU A 48 0.09 4.82 3.93
N VAL A 49 1.36 5.27 3.94
CA VAL A 49 2.29 5.02 2.83
C VAL A 49 2.57 3.53 2.66
N THR A 50 2.86 2.81 3.75
CA THR A 50 3.14 1.37 3.68
C THR A 50 1.94 0.55 3.23
N ARG A 51 0.71 0.94 3.60
CA ARG A 51 -0.52 0.29 3.13
C ARG A 51 -0.80 0.55 1.66
N ALA A 52 -0.68 1.80 1.21
CA ALA A 52 -0.87 2.14 -0.20
C ALA A 52 0.15 1.42 -1.10
N LEU A 53 1.40 1.24 -0.66
CA LEU A 53 2.38 0.40 -1.37
C LEU A 53 1.94 -1.07 -1.42
N ALA A 54 1.41 -1.61 -0.32
CA ALA A 54 0.89 -2.97 -0.26
C ALA A 54 -0.30 -3.18 -1.20
N GLU A 55 -1.18 -2.20 -1.38
CA GLU A 55 -2.27 -2.24 -2.37
C GLU A 55 -1.75 -2.39 -3.81
N GLN A 56 -0.54 -1.89 -4.09
CA GLN A 56 0.12 -2.04 -5.39
C GLN A 56 0.91 -3.36 -5.55
N GLY A 57 0.81 -4.27 -4.58
CA GLY A 57 1.50 -5.56 -4.59
C GLY A 57 2.91 -5.52 -4.00
N ILE A 58 3.30 -4.43 -3.32
CA ILE A 58 4.63 -4.27 -2.73
C ILE A 58 4.54 -4.49 -1.22
N ALA A 59 5.06 -5.62 -0.73
CA ALA A 59 5.11 -5.88 0.71
C ALA A 59 6.03 -4.87 1.41
N CYS A 60 5.50 -4.15 2.40
CA CYS A 60 6.22 -3.01 2.98
C CYS A 60 6.45 -3.19 4.48
N LEU A 61 7.72 -3.26 4.88
CA LEU A 61 8.11 -3.33 6.29
C LEU A 61 8.38 -1.94 6.83
N ARG A 62 7.76 -1.66 7.97
CA ARG A 62 8.12 -0.56 8.88
C ARG A 62 8.56 -1.17 10.20
N PHE A 63 9.56 -0.60 10.85
CA PHE A 63 10.08 -1.11 12.12
C PHE A 63 10.35 0.06 13.07
N ASP A 64 10.23 -0.18 14.37
CA ASP A 64 10.71 0.80 15.35
C ASP A 64 12.23 0.65 15.47
N PHE A 65 12.99 1.75 15.36
CA PHE A 65 14.43 1.74 15.63
C PHE A 65 14.75 1.33 17.07
N THR A 66 15.98 0.91 17.34
CA THR A 66 16.45 0.55 18.68
C THR A 66 16.06 1.60 19.72
N GLY A 67 15.39 1.15 20.78
CA GLY A 67 14.91 1.98 21.87
C GLY A 67 13.62 2.77 21.61
N LEU A 68 13.02 2.69 20.42
CA LEU A 68 11.71 3.28 20.14
C LEU A 68 10.60 2.25 20.23
N GLY A 69 9.43 2.69 20.71
CA GLY A 69 8.19 1.94 20.59
C GLY A 69 8.27 0.54 21.20
N GLY A 70 8.16 -0.49 20.35
CA GLY A 70 8.22 -1.89 20.76
C GLY A 70 9.61 -2.54 20.67
N SER A 71 10.62 -1.84 20.18
CA SER A 71 11.98 -2.36 20.04
C SER A 71 12.75 -2.30 21.35
N GLY A 72 13.60 -3.30 21.59
CA GLY A 72 14.50 -3.30 22.75
C GLY A 72 15.59 -2.23 22.62
N GLY A 73 16.29 -1.94 23.73
CA GLY A 73 17.38 -0.96 23.79
C GLY A 73 16.97 0.38 24.39
N ASP A 74 17.89 1.35 24.37
CA ASP A 74 17.71 2.71 24.93
C ASP A 74 17.91 3.74 23.81
N PHE A 75 16.82 4.43 23.44
CA PHE A 75 16.84 5.37 22.31
C PHE A 75 17.65 6.61 22.67
N GLY A 76 18.41 7.12 21.72
CA GLY A 76 19.34 8.23 21.95
C GLY A 76 20.69 7.82 22.54
N ARG A 77 20.78 6.69 23.27
CA ARG A 77 22.07 6.14 23.74
C ARG A 77 22.78 5.28 22.70
N ALA A 78 22.05 4.58 21.84
CA ALA A 78 22.62 3.71 20.80
C ALA A 78 23.18 4.49 19.58
N GLY A 79 22.68 5.70 19.31
CA GLY A 79 23.21 6.63 18.30
C GLY A 79 22.87 6.29 16.83
N PHE A 80 23.17 7.23 15.91
CA PHE A 80 22.82 7.15 14.47
C PHE A 80 23.43 5.94 13.77
N ALA A 81 24.58 5.45 14.24
CA ALA A 81 25.18 4.22 13.72
C ALA A 81 24.33 2.98 14.04
N SER A 82 23.72 2.91 15.23
CA SER A 82 22.78 1.82 15.55
C SER A 82 21.55 1.90 14.64
N ASP A 83 21.08 3.11 14.32
CA ASP A 83 19.94 3.27 13.41
C ASP A 83 20.27 2.77 11.98
N VAL A 84 21.50 3.04 11.52
CA VAL A 84 22.01 2.50 10.25
C VAL A 84 22.14 0.98 10.31
N GLU A 85 22.65 0.41 11.41
CA GLU A 85 22.73 -1.04 11.60
C GLU A 85 21.34 -1.71 11.62
N ASP A 86 20.36 -1.07 12.25
CA ASP A 86 18.96 -1.51 12.29
C ASP A 86 18.33 -1.54 10.89
N LEU A 87 18.62 -0.51 10.08
CA LEU A 87 18.22 -0.46 8.68
C LEU A 87 18.86 -1.58 7.87
N VAL A 88 20.15 -1.81 8.05
CA VAL A 88 20.87 -2.87 7.36
C VAL A 88 20.29 -4.24 7.72
N ALA A 89 20.05 -4.49 9.01
CA ALA A 89 19.43 -5.73 9.49
C ALA A 89 18.03 -5.93 8.89
N SER A 90 17.22 -4.87 8.89
CA SER A 90 15.85 -4.91 8.37
C SER A 90 15.80 -5.08 6.85
N ALA A 91 16.69 -4.43 6.11
CA ALA A 91 16.82 -4.57 4.66
C ALA A 91 17.24 -6.00 4.28
N ASN A 92 18.24 -6.55 4.97
CA ASN A 92 18.69 -7.93 4.75
C ASN A 92 17.57 -8.94 5.04
N HIS A 93 16.84 -8.77 6.14
CA HIS A 93 15.69 -9.62 6.46
C HIS A 93 14.66 -9.67 5.32
N LEU A 94 14.31 -8.52 4.73
CA LEU A 94 13.38 -8.48 3.60
C LEU A 94 13.94 -9.12 2.33
N CYS A 95 15.19 -8.80 1.98
CA CYS A 95 15.85 -9.35 0.79
C CYS A 95 15.89 -10.87 0.87
N ASP A 96 16.24 -11.43 2.03
CA ASP A 96 16.33 -12.87 2.24
C ASP A 96 14.94 -13.53 2.23
N ARG A 97 13.92 -12.86 2.81
CA ARG A 97 12.54 -13.36 2.83
C ARG A 97 11.91 -13.45 1.44
N PHE A 98 12.13 -12.44 0.60
CA PHE A 98 11.47 -12.35 -0.71
C PHE A 98 12.35 -12.79 -1.88
N GLY A 99 13.66 -12.96 -1.65
CA GLY A 99 14.63 -13.39 -2.64
C GLY A 99 14.84 -12.36 -3.76
N SER A 100 14.65 -11.07 -3.47
CA SER A 100 14.72 -10.00 -4.48
C SER A 100 15.33 -8.73 -3.91
N GLN A 101 15.78 -7.85 -4.82
CA GLN A 101 16.06 -6.46 -4.46
C GLN A 101 14.82 -5.79 -3.89
N ILE A 102 15.03 -4.81 -3.02
CA ILE A 102 13.97 -4.04 -2.38
C ILE A 102 14.03 -2.55 -2.73
N LEU A 103 12.90 -1.87 -2.55
CA LEU A 103 12.83 -0.42 -2.55
C LEU A 103 13.14 0.11 -1.14
N LEU A 104 14.05 1.07 -1.01
CA LEU A 104 14.25 1.78 0.26
C LEU A 104 13.44 3.07 0.24
N ILE A 105 12.69 3.32 1.30
CA ILE A 105 11.89 4.54 1.45
C ILE A 105 12.23 5.14 2.80
N GLY A 106 12.58 6.42 2.83
CA GLY A 106 12.88 7.13 4.07
C GLY A 106 12.11 8.44 4.19
N HIS A 107 11.47 8.66 5.35
CA HIS A 107 10.76 9.90 5.67
C HIS A 107 11.51 10.72 6.71
N SER A 108 11.64 12.03 6.48
CA SER A 108 12.37 12.95 7.36
C SER A 108 13.80 12.45 7.61
N LEU A 109 14.22 12.34 8.87
CA LEU A 109 15.52 11.77 9.25
C LEU A 109 15.71 10.32 8.80
N GLY A 110 14.64 9.53 8.67
CA GLY A 110 14.69 8.19 8.05
C GLY A 110 15.17 8.25 6.60
N GLY A 111 14.90 9.36 5.90
CA GLY A 111 15.44 9.67 4.57
C GLY A 111 16.96 9.80 4.56
N ALA A 112 17.52 10.56 5.50
CA ALA A 112 18.96 10.64 5.68
C ALA A 112 19.57 9.27 6.05
N ALA A 113 18.88 8.52 6.90
CA ALA A 113 19.31 7.19 7.34
C ALA A 113 19.39 6.19 6.19
N VAL A 114 18.38 6.10 5.33
CA VAL A 114 18.41 5.18 4.17
C VAL A 114 19.48 5.58 3.16
N LEU A 115 19.74 6.88 2.98
CA LEU A 115 20.81 7.36 2.11
C LEU A 115 22.20 6.99 2.66
N ALA A 116 22.40 7.14 3.97
CA ALA A 116 23.65 6.77 4.64
C ALA A 116 23.87 5.24 4.70
N ALA A 117 22.79 4.47 4.89
CA ALA A 117 22.85 3.01 5.00
C ALA A 117 23.00 2.28 3.66
N ALA A 118 22.69 2.94 2.54
CA ALA A 118 22.55 2.27 1.24
C ALA A 118 23.82 1.55 0.77
N ASP A 119 25.01 2.11 0.99
CA ASP A 119 26.27 1.44 0.61
C ASP A 119 26.54 0.20 1.49
N MET A 120 26.20 0.27 2.78
CA MET A 120 26.34 -0.86 3.72
C MET A 120 25.35 -2.00 3.45
N ILE A 121 24.14 -1.67 2.97
CA ILE A 121 23.14 -2.67 2.56
C ILE A 121 23.60 -3.40 1.29
N GLY A 122 24.29 -2.70 0.38
CA GLY A 122 24.77 -3.25 -0.88
C GLY A 122 23.80 -3.01 -2.04
N ARG A 123 24.37 -2.60 -3.19
CA ARG A 123 23.60 -2.23 -4.39
C ARG A 123 22.90 -3.41 -5.05
N ASP A 124 23.42 -4.61 -4.87
CA ASP A 124 22.81 -5.86 -5.31
C ASP A 124 21.54 -6.20 -4.51
N ARG A 125 21.30 -5.53 -3.39
CA ARG A 125 20.08 -5.66 -2.57
C ARG A 125 19.08 -4.52 -2.74
N ILE A 126 19.49 -3.39 -3.32
CA ILE A 126 18.64 -2.21 -3.48
C ILE A 126 18.29 -1.99 -4.95
N ALA A 127 16.99 -1.95 -5.25
CA ALA A 127 16.51 -1.62 -6.59
C ALA A 127 16.48 -0.09 -6.83
N ALA A 128 16.02 0.67 -5.84
CA ALA A 128 15.87 2.11 -5.91
C ALA A 128 15.69 2.71 -4.49
N ILE A 129 15.82 4.03 -4.37
CA ILE A 129 15.63 4.76 -3.12
C ILE A 129 14.64 5.91 -3.32
N ALA A 130 13.66 6.05 -2.43
CA ALA A 130 12.77 7.20 -2.37
C ALA A 130 12.93 7.92 -1.02
N THR A 131 13.01 9.24 -1.03
CA THR A 131 13.00 10.05 0.18
C THR A 131 11.81 11.00 0.21
N ILE A 132 11.27 11.24 1.41
CA ILE A 132 10.13 12.12 1.64
C ILE A 132 10.53 13.12 2.73
N GLY A 133 10.66 14.40 2.40
CA GLY A 133 10.99 15.44 3.39
C GLY A 133 12.38 15.28 4.02
N ALA A 134 13.34 14.66 3.32
CA ALA A 134 14.63 14.31 3.90
C ALA A 134 15.58 15.50 4.04
N PRO A 135 16.32 15.62 5.16
CA PRO A 135 17.36 16.61 5.30
C PRO A 135 18.61 16.23 4.51
N ALA A 136 19.29 17.22 3.93
CA ALA A 136 20.59 17.07 3.28
C ALA A 136 21.74 17.19 4.29
N ASP A 137 21.50 17.89 5.40
CA ASP A 137 22.44 18.10 6.49
C ASP A 137 21.70 17.85 7.81
N VAL A 138 21.93 16.68 8.41
CA VAL A 138 21.29 16.28 9.66
C VAL A 138 21.69 17.21 10.81
N PRO A 139 22.99 17.50 11.05
CA PRO A 139 23.41 18.48 12.05
C PRO A 139 22.74 19.85 11.92
N HIS A 140 22.63 20.39 10.71
CA HIS A 140 22.02 21.70 10.48
C HIS A 140 20.53 21.71 10.85
N VAL A 141 19.81 20.64 10.50
CA VAL A 141 18.39 20.51 10.88
C VAL A 141 18.23 20.31 12.38
N LEU A 142 19.11 19.53 13.02
CA LEU A 142 19.17 19.40 14.48
C LEU A 142 19.49 20.74 15.17
N GLY A 143 20.27 21.61 14.53
CA GLY A 143 20.55 22.99 14.97
C GLY A 143 19.32 23.88 15.08
N ASN A 144 18.28 23.60 14.30
CA ASN A 144 17.04 24.37 14.25
C ASN A 144 15.94 23.81 15.17
N ILE A 145 16.25 22.75 15.91
CA ILE A 145 15.33 22.06 16.81
C ILE A 145 15.38 22.74 18.19
N GLU A 146 14.23 22.89 18.84
CA GLU A 146 14.12 23.49 20.17
C GLU A 146 14.81 22.59 21.21
N GLY A 147 16.02 22.94 21.66
CA GLY A 147 16.78 22.17 22.64
C GLY A 147 18.13 22.82 22.94
N ASP A 148 18.77 22.38 24.03
CA ASP A 148 20.09 22.87 24.43
C ASP A 148 21.19 21.95 23.86
N LEU A 149 21.53 22.16 22.58
CA LEU A 149 22.62 21.41 21.92
C LEU A 149 23.97 21.62 22.62
N GLU A 150 24.18 22.79 23.22
CA GLU A 150 25.38 23.06 24.02
C GLU A 150 25.40 22.21 25.30
N ALA A 151 24.25 21.99 25.93
CA ALA A 151 24.13 21.04 27.04
C ALA A 151 24.38 19.60 26.59
N ILE A 152 23.93 19.18 25.41
CA ILE A 152 24.25 17.83 24.89
C ILE A 152 25.76 17.66 24.69
N GLU A 153 26.42 18.68 24.13
CA GLU A 153 27.89 18.66 23.96
C GLU A 153 28.64 18.62 25.29
N ARG A 154 28.16 19.37 26.29
CA ARG A 154 28.75 19.46 27.63
C ARG A 154 28.50 18.20 28.47
N ASP A 155 27.25 17.77 28.55
CA ASP A 155 26.74 16.78 29.51
C ASP A 155 26.69 15.37 28.88
N GLY A 156 26.91 15.26 27.56
CA GLY A 156 27.00 14.00 26.82
C GLY A 156 25.66 13.47 26.32
N GLU A 157 24.55 13.92 26.90
CA GLU A 157 23.17 13.66 26.47
C GLU A 157 22.26 14.82 26.88
N GLY A 158 21.10 14.97 26.23
CA GLY A 158 20.15 16.04 26.55
C GLY A 158 18.88 16.01 25.71
N GLU A 159 17.87 16.77 26.16
CA GLU A 159 16.53 16.77 25.56
C GLU A 159 16.38 17.81 24.43
N VAL A 160 15.74 17.41 23.33
CA VAL A 160 15.43 18.23 22.15
C VAL A 160 13.98 18.02 21.72
N THR A 161 13.35 19.04 21.15
CA THR A 161 11.95 19.01 20.73
C THR A 161 11.79 19.11 19.23
N ILE A 162 11.46 17.99 18.57
CA ILE A 162 11.29 17.89 17.11
C ILE A 162 9.80 17.80 16.79
N ALA A 163 9.29 18.75 15.99
CA ALA A 163 7.88 18.81 15.59
C ALA A 163 6.89 18.69 16.78
N GLY A 164 7.20 19.39 17.89
CA GLY A 164 6.35 19.46 19.08
C GLY A 164 6.44 18.26 20.04
N ARG A 165 7.46 17.40 19.91
CA ARG A 165 7.70 16.27 20.82
C ARG A 165 9.13 16.27 21.36
N ALA A 166 9.29 16.01 22.65
CA ALA A 166 10.58 15.96 23.35
C ALA A 166 11.28 14.59 23.21
N PHE A 167 12.60 14.59 23.02
CA PHE A 167 13.45 13.42 22.79
C PHE A 167 14.83 13.61 23.41
N HIS A 168 15.47 12.54 23.86
CA HIS A 168 16.87 12.59 24.31
C HIS A 168 17.83 12.23 23.18
N LEU A 169 18.85 13.05 22.97
CA LEU A 169 19.96 12.81 22.05
C LEU A 169 21.28 12.70 22.81
N SER A 170 22.18 11.83 22.36
CA SER A 170 23.56 11.77 22.85
C SER A 170 24.52 12.60 22.00
N ARG A 171 25.64 13.01 22.59
CA ARG A 171 26.75 13.63 21.86
C ARG A 171 27.31 12.71 20.78
N GLU A 172 27.37 11.41 21.02
CA GLU A 172 27.84 10.42 20.04
C GLU A 172 26.97 10.42 18.77
N PHE A 173 25.65 10.59 18.92
CA PHE A 173 24.74 10.76 17.79
C PHE A 173 25.06 12.03 16.98
N LEU A 174 25.31 13.16 17.65
CA LEU A 174 25.68 14.42 16.98
C LEU A 174 27.02 14.31 16.24
N ASP A 175 28.03 13.72 16.87
CA ASP A 175 29.36 13.58 16.27
C ASP A 175 29.34 12.66 15.04
N LYS A 176 28.59 11.55 15.11
CA LYS A 176 28.45 10.62 13.98
C LYS A 176 27.67 11.24 12.82
N THR A 177 26.61 12.00 13.10
CA THR A 177 25.86 12.70 12.04
C THR A 177 26.67 13.82 11.40
N ARG A 178 27.52 14.52 12.16
CA ARG A 178 28.48 15.52 11.63
C ARG A 178 29.55 14.93 10.72
N ALA A 179 29.90 13.66 10.92
CA ALA A 179 30.91 12.99 10.09
C ALA A 179 30.38 12.55 8.71
N ILE A 180 29.07 12.57 8.49
CA ILE A 180 28.45 12.08 7.26
C ILE A 180 28.09 13.23 6.33
N ASP A 181 28.76 13.30 5.19
CA ASP A 181 28.42 14.18 4.08
C ASP A 181 27.39 13.46 3.17
N LEU A 182 26.10 13.63 3.48
CA LEU A 182 25.02 12.99 2.72
C LEU A 182 25.05 13.34 1.22
N PRO A 183 25.25 14.61 0.80
CA PRO A 183 25.42 14.94 -0.62
C PRO A 183 26.55 14.12 -1.28
N GLN A 184 27.71 13.98 -0.63
CA GLN A 184 28.80 13.18 -1.16
C GLN A 184 28.40 11.69 -1.29
N GLU A 185 27.73 11.14 -0.29
CA GLU A 185 27.24 9.75 -0.33
C GLU A 185 26.23 9.55 -1.46
N VAL A 186 25.23 10.43 -1.57
CA VAL A 186 24.23 10.40 -2.64
C VAL A 186 24.88 10.43 -4.03
N GLY A 187 25.93 11.24 -4.22
CA GLY A 187 26.69 11.30 -5.47
C GLY A 187 27.45 10.01 -5.81
N ARG A 188 27.69 9.14 -4.83
CA ARG A 188 28.39 7.86 -5.01
C ARG A 188 27.45 6.68 -5.22
N LEU A 189 26.20 6.73 -4.75
CA LEU A 189 25.27 5.59 -4.72
C LEU A 189 25.03 4.92 -6.10
N LYS A 190 24.95 5.71 -7.18
CA LYS A 190 24.62 5.23 -8.55
C LYS A 190 23.38 4.33 -8.58
N LEU A 191 22.39 4.62 -7.73
CA LEU A 191 21.07 3.98 -7.70
C LEU A 191 20.02 4.97 -8.23
N PRO A 192 18.86 4.49 -8.72
CA PRO A 192 17.71 5.34 -8.99
C PRO A 192 17.23 6.02 -7.70
N ILE A 193 17.09 7.35 -7.72
CA ILE A 193 16.64 8.12 -6.55
C ILE A 193 15.43 8.98 -6.90
N LEU A 194 14.38 8.90 -6.09
CA LEU A 194 13.25 9.81 -6.09
C LEU A 194 13.28 10.66 -4.82
N ILE A 195 13.28 11.98 -4.98
CA ILE A 195 13.21 12.93 -3.87
C ILE A 195 11.84 13.58 -3.90
N ALA A 196 11.06 13.41 -2.83
CA ALA A 196 9.77 14.06 -2.68
C ALA A 196 9.81 15.04 -1.51
N HIS A 197 9.36 16.27 -1.73
CA HIS A 197 9.46 17.31 -0.70
C HIS A 197 8.38 18.37 -0.87
N SER A 198 7.85 18.87 0.24
CA SER A 198 6.90 19.98 0.21
C SER A 198 7.65 21.32 0.14
N PRO A 199 7.33 22.23 -0.81
CA PRO A 199 7.85 23.60 -0.83
C PRO A 199 7.39 24.44 0.38
N THR A 200 6.36 23.98 1.10
CA THR A 200 5.83 24.63 2.31
C THR A 200 6.17 23.86 3.58
N ASP A 201 7.19 23.00 3.55
CA ASP A 201 7.69 22.29 4.72
C ASP A 201 8.37 23.27 5.70
N GLU A 202 7.77 23.44 6.88
CA GLU A 202 8.27 24.35 7.93
C GLU A 202 9.33 23.70 8.84
N VAL A 203 9.55 22.38 8.73
CA VAL A 203 10.48 21.62 9.60
C VAL A 203 11.80 21.38 8.86
N VAL A 204 11.72 20.90 7.63
CA VAL A 204 12.88 20.66 6.75
C VAL A 204 12.63 21.42 5.46
N GLY A 205 13.24 22.60 5.32
CA GLY A 205 13.04 23.43 4.12
C GLY A 205 13.42 22.71 2.82
N VAL A 206 12.69 23.03 1.74
CA VAL A 206 12.82 22.41 0.42
C VAL A 206 14.22 22.54 -0.22
N ASP A 207 15.05 23.46 0.26
CA ASP A 207 16.45 23.60 -0.15
C ASP A 207 17.28 22.33 0.12
N ASN A 208 16.88 21.53 1.11
CA ASN A 208 17.46 20.21 1.36
C ASN A 208 17.24 19.27 0.17
N ALA A 209 16.01 19.23 -0.38
CA ALA A 209 15.71 18.45 -1.57
C ALA A 209 16.55 18.91 -2.76
N SER A 210 16.72 20.22 -2.93
CA SER A 210 17.54 20.80 -4.00
C SER A 210 19.00 20.38 -3.88
N THR A 211 19.54 20.38 -2.67
CA THR A 211 20.91 19.93 -2.38
C THR A 211 21.08 18.45 -2.72
N LEU A 212 20.21 17.58 -2.20
CA LEU A 212 20.24 16.14 -2.47
C LEU A 212 20.06 15.84 -3.97
N PHE A 213 19.13 16.52 -4.64
CA PHE A 213 18.86 16.34 -6.07
C PHE A 213 20.05 16.76 -6.93
N THR A 214 20.71 17.86 -6.57
CA THR A 214 21.91 18.32 -7.29
C THR A 214 23.05 17.33 -7.14
N ALA A 215 23.25 16.80 -5.93
CA ALA A 215 24.28 15.82 -5.63
C ALA A 215 24.06 14.45 -6.29
N ALA A 216 22.79 14.02 -6.42
CA ALA A 216 22.44 12.74 -7.05
C ALA A 216 22.86 12.67 -8.53
N LEU A 217 23.25 11.47 -8.96
CA LEU A 217 23.44 11.15 -10.37
C LEU A 217 22.15 10.59 -10.98
N HIS A 218 22.05 10.59 -12.31
CA HIS A 218 20.91 9.96 -12.99
C HIS A 218 20.94 8.41 -12.85
N PRO A 219 19.76 7.75 -12.79
CA PRO A 219 18.42 8.34 -12.87
C PRO A 219 17.97 8.95 -11.54
N LYS A 220 17.54 10.22 -11.58
CA LYS A 220 17.05 10.98 -10.43
C LYS A 220 15.75 11.70 -10.77
N SER A 221 14.83 11.75 -9.82
CA SER A 221 13.51 12.35 -9.95
C SER A 221 13.21 13.26 -8.76
N PHE A 222 12.41 14.31 -9.00
CA PHE A 222 11.87 15.16 -7.94
C PHE A 222 10.35 15.27 -8.07
N VAL A 223 9.65 15.19 -6.94
CA VAL A 223 8.19 15.36 -6.85
C VAL A 223 7.87 16.37 -5.76
N SER A 224 7.17 17.44 -6.14
CA SER A 224 6.72 18.46 -5.20
C SER A 224 5.46 18.00 -4.47
N LEU A 225 5.46 18.10 -3.14
CA LEU A 225 4.31 17.83 -2.26
C LEU A 225 3.66 19.14 -1.80
N ALA A 226 3.31 20.01 -2.75
CA ALA A 226 2.83 21.36 -2.44
C ALA A 226 1.59 21.35 -1.56
N GLY A 227 1.65 22.04 -0.42
CA GLY A 227 0.55 22.12 0.55
C GLY A 227 0.52 20.98 1.58
N ALA A 228 1.35 19.94 1.42
CA ALA A 228 1.53 18.93 2.44
C ALA A 228 2.39 19.47 3.59
N ASP A 229 2.07 19.07 4.83
CA ASP A 229 2.93 19.31 5.98
C ASP A 229 4.07 18.27 6.06
N HIS A 230 5.07 18.54 6.91
CA HIS A 230 6.24 17.66 7.05
C HIS A 230 5.87 16.22 7.42
N LEU A 231 4.79 16.03 8.18
CA LEU A 231 4.39 14.74 8.74
C LEU A 231 3.31 14.03 7.92
N LEU A 232 2.97 14.53 6.72
CA LEU A 232 1.90 14.02 5.86
C LEU A 232 0.63 13.69 6.63
N THR A 233 0.13 14.62 7.45
CA THR A 233 -1.01 14.35 8.35
C THR A 233 -2.32 14.11 7.60
N ARG A 234 -2.44 14.64 6.38
CA ARG A 234 -3.55 14.40 5.44
C ARG A 234 -3.32 13.08 4.69
N ALA A 235 -4.32 12.20 4.71
CA ALA A 235 -4.23 10.89 4.06
C ALA A 235 -4.07 10.99 2.54
N GLU A 236 -4.66 12.01 1.91
CA GLU A 236 -4.53 12.26 0.47
C GLU A 236 -3.08 12.49 0.03
N ASP A 237 -2.27 13.21 0.83
CA ASP A 237 -0.88 13.48 0.51
C ASP A 237 -0.02 12.21 0.65
N ALA A 238 -0.32 11.41 1.68
CA ALA A 238 0.32 10.11 1.91
C ALA A 238 -0.01 9.11 0.78
N HIS A 239 -1.27 9.03 0.35
CA HIS A 239 -1.66 8.18 -0.78
C HIS A 239 -1.03 8.65 -2.09
N PHE A 240 -1.06 9.96 -2.35
CA PHE A 240 -0.45 10.52 -3.55
C PHE A 240 1.03 10.14 -3.66
N ILE A 241 1.82 10.36 -2.61
CA ILE A 241 3.25 10.03 -2.68
C ILE A 241 3.50 8.52 -2.72
N ALA A 242 2.67 7.72 -2.06
CA ALA A 242 2.79 6.26 -2.11
C ALA A 242 2.51 5.72 -3.52
N ASP A 243 1.47 6.19 -4.20
CA ASP A 243 1.15 5.80 -5.59
C ASP A 243 2.27 6.21 -6.55
N VAL A 244 2.79 7.43 -6.38
CA VAL A 244 3.93 7.92 -7.17
C VAL A 244 5.17 7.05 -6.94
N ILE A 245 5.49 6.73 -5.68
CA ILE A 245 6.63 5.86 -5.34
C ILE A 245 6.42 4.44 -5.89
N ALA A 246 5.22 3.87 -5.80
CA ALA A 246 4.91 2.55 -6.33
C ALA A 246 5.10 2.50 -7.85
N ALA A 247 4.48 3.44 -8.57
CA ALA A 247 4.54 3.51 -10.02
C ALA A 247 5.97 3.80 -10.52
N TRP A 248 6.69 4.72 -9.87
CA TRP A 248 8.09 5.01 -10.18
C TRP A 248 9.01 3.84 -9.85
N GLY A 249 8.83 3.24 -8.67
CA GLY A 249 9.64 2.12 -8.16
C GLY A 249 9.47 0.86 -9.01
N ALA A 250 8.27 0.60 -9.55
CA ALA A 250 7.99 -0.52 -10.45
C ALA A 250 8.88 -0.53 -11.71
N ARG A 251 9.47 0.60 -12.10
CA ARG A 251 10.42 0.67 -13.22
C ARG A 251 11.76 -0.02 -12.92
N TYR A 252 12.13 -0.12 -11.63
CA TYR A 252 13.44 -0.58 -11.16
C TYR A 252 13.37 -1.84 -10.30
N LEU A 253 12.29 -1.98 -9.54
CA LEU A 253 12.04 -3.14 -8.69
C LEU A 253 11.82 -4.38 -9.58
N PRO A 254 12.51 -5.51 -9.33
CA PRO A 254 12.26 -6.76 -10.04
C PRO A 254 10.92 -7.32 -9.59
N MET A 255 9.84 -6.81 -10.16
CA MET A 255 8.49 -7.27 -9.84
C MET A 255 8.30 -8.69 -10.36
N LYS A 256 7.81 -9.59 -9.51
CA LYS A 256 7.40 -10.92 -9.94
C LYS A 256 6.28 -10.82 -10.98
N GLU A 257 6.41 -11.62 -12.04
CA GLU A 257 5.50 -11.69 -13.19
C GLU A 257 5.05 -13.13 -13.49
N ASP A 258 5.56 -14.11 -12.75
CA ASP A 258 5.24 -15.54 -12.84
C ASP A 258 3.88 -15.85 -12.20
N TRP A 259 2.84 -15.31 -12.82
CA TRP A 259 1.46 -15.43 -12.37
C TRP A 259 0.70 -16.49 -13.17
N PRO A 260 -0.22 -17.24 -12.55
CA PRO A 260 -0.99 -18.29 -13.23
C PRO A 260 -2.13 -17.68 -14.05
N MET A 261 -1.79 -16.84 -15.05
CA MET A 261 -2.75 -16.28 -15.98
C MET A 261 -3.30 -17.39 -16.87
N PRO A 262 -4.59 -17.75 -16.78
CA PRO A 262 -5.13 -18.83 -17.58
C PRO A 262 -5.35 -18.37 -19.03
N GLU A 263 -5.28 -19.32 -19.98
CA GLU A 263 -5.70 -19.06 -21.36
C GLU A 263 -7.21 -18.82 -21.47
N ASP A 264 -8.00 -19.51 -20.64
CA ASP A 264 -9.47 -19.36 -20.55
C ASP A 264 -9.96 -19.50 -19.09
N GLY A 265 -11.07 -18.85 -18.77
CA GLY A 265 -11.69 -18.87 -17.45
C GLY A 265 -10.96 -18.00 -16.42
N VAL A 266 -10.94 -18.49 -15.17
CA VAL A 266 -10.36 -17.78 -14.02
C VAL A 266 -9.49 -18.72 -13.19
N VAL A 267 -8.38 -18.19 -12.68
CA VAL A 267 -7.59 -18.80 -11.61
C VAL A 267 -7.74 -17.95 -10.37
N VAL A 268 -8.04 -18.57 -9.23
CA VAL A 268 -8.12 -17.90 -7.93
C VAL A 268 -7.01 -18.42 -7.05
N CYS A 269 -6.17 -17.52 -6.56
CA CYS A 269 -5.08 -17.83 -5.65
C CYS A 269 -5.42 -17.33 -4.25
N THR A 270 -5.15 -18.15 -3.24
CA THR A 270 -5.13 -17.68 -1.85
C THR A 270 -4.01 -16.65 -1.69
N GLY A 271 -4.37 -15.48 -1.18
CA GLY A 271 -3.43 -14.40 -0.91
C GLY A 271 -3.09 -14.31 0.57
N ASN A 272 -2.82 -13.09 1.05
CA ASN A 272 -2.55 -12.81 2.45
C ASN A 272 -3.80 -12.32 3.17
N GLY A 273 -3.76 -12.34 4.51
CA GLY A 273 -4.93 -12.05 5.33
C GLY A 273 -5.77 -13.30 5.56
N LYS A 274 -6.91 -13.12 6.24
CA LYS A 274 -7.74 -14.27 6.63
C LYS A 274 -8.52 -14.86 5.45
N PHE A 275 -9.00 -14.00 4.56
CA PHE A 275 -9.84 -14.37 3.43
C PHE A 275 -9.38 -13.75 2.10
N GLY A 276 -8.24 -13.06 2.11
CA GLY A 276 -7.71 -12.41 0.92
C GLY A 276 -7.42 -13.41 -0.20
N THR A 277 -7.94 -13.11 -1.38
CA THR A 277 -7.70 -13.88 -2.60
C THR A 277 -7.37 -12.95 -3.75
N GLU A 278 -6.67 -13.48 -4.74
CA GLU A 278 -6.39 -12.79 -6.00
C GLU A 278 -6.97 -13.58 -7.16
N VAL A 279 -7.76 -12.92 -8.00
CA VAL A 279 -8.43 -13.49 -9.17
C VAL A 279 -7.71 -13.05 -10.43
N HIS A 280 -7.35 -14.03 -11.26
CA HIS A 280 -6.62 -13.87 -12.51
C HIS A 280 -7.52 -14.36 -13.64
N THR A 281 -7.80 -13.48 -14.59
CA THR A 281 -8.43 -13.82 -15.89
C THR A 281 -7.34 -13.85 -16.95
N ALA A 282 -7.69 -14.11 -18.22
CA ALA A 282 -6.71 -14.07 -19.31
C ALA A 282 -5.97 -12.71 -19.46
N SER A 283 -6.54 -11.60 -18.98
CA SER A 283 -5.96 -10.25 -19.18
C SER A 283 -6.13 -9.28 -18.01
N HIS A 284 -6.83 -9.66 -16.96
CA HIS A 284 -7.12 -8.82 -15.80
C HIS A 284 -6.80 -9.53 -14.50
N ARG A 285 -6.47 -8.72 -13.49
CA ARG A 285 -6.23 -9.15 -12.12
C ARG A 285 -6.97 -8.23 -11.16
N PHE A 286 -7.57 -8.80 -10.12
CA PHE A 286 -8.18 -8.06 -9.03
C PHE A 286 -8.20 -8.92 -7.76
N VAL A 287 -8.35 -8.28 -6.60
CA VAL A 287 -8.46 -8.98 -5.31
C VAL A 287 -9.92 -9.17 -4.92
N ALA A 288 -10.18 -10.16 -4.08
CA ALA A 288 -11.46 -10.37 -3.41
C ALA A 288 -11.20 -10.72 -1.93
N ASP A 289 -12.09 -10.28 -1.06
CA ASP A 289 -11.92 -10.39 0.40
C ASP A 289 -13.28 -10.33 1.10
N GLU A 290 -13.30 -10.66 2.39
CA GLU A 290 -14.47 -10.47 3.25
C GLU A 290 -14.38 -9.15 4.03
N PRO A 291 -15.51 -8.55 4.42
CA PRO A 291 -15.50 -7.34 5.22
C PRO A 291 -15.01 -7.63 6.65
N ARG A 292 -14.58 -6.58 7.34
CA ARG A 292 -14.11 -6.65 8.73
C ARG A 292 -15.14 -7.25 9.69
N SER A 293 -16.43 -7.06 9.44
CA SER A 293 -17.52 -7.63 10.25
C SER A 293 -17.55 -9.16 10.25
N TYR A 294 -16.99 -9.80 9.22
CA TYR A 294 -16.82 -11.27 9.13
C TYR A 294 -15.37 -11.71 9.39
N GLY A 295 -14.50 -10.76 9.76
CA GLY A 295 -13.10 -10.99 10.10
C GLY A 295 -12.13 -10.98 8.92
N GLY A 296 -12.55 -10.50 7.74
CA GLY A 296 -11.65 -10.18 6.64
C GLY A 296 -11.04 -8.78 6.78
N ASP A 297 -10.31 -8.36 5.75
CA ASP A 297 -9.55 -7.12 5.76
C ASP A 297 -10.23 -5.96 5.00
N ASP A 298 -11.37 -6.24 4.36
CA ASP A 298 -12.19 -5.30 3.57
C ASP A 298 -11.37 -4.65 2.44
N THR A 299 -10.61 -5.48 1.72
CA THR A 299 -9.65 -5.02 0.69
C THR A 299 -10.10 -5.25 -0.74
N GLY A 300 -11.24 -5.91 -0.92
CA GLY A 300 -11.84 -6.19 -2.21
C GLY A 300 -13.31 -6.59 -2.07
N PRO A 301 -14.05 -6.74 -3.17
CA PRO A 301 -15.42 -7.22 -3.15
C PRO A 301 -15.51 -8.63 -2.55
N THR A 302 -16.63 -8.91 -1.89
CA THR A 302 -16.93 -10.27 -1.42
C THR A 302 -17.25 -11.20 -2.59
N PRO A 303 -17.20 -12.53 -2.40
CA PRO A 303 -17.67 -13.48 -3.40
C PRO A 303 -19.12 -13.22 -3.85
N TYR A 304 -20.00 -12.78 -2.94
CA TYR A 304 -21.37 -12.41 -3.30
C TYR A 304 -21.44 -11.10 -4.07
N ASP A 305 -20.62 -10.10 -3.75
CA ASP A 305 -20.55 -8.87 -4.56
C ASP A 305 -20.10 -9.18 -5.99
N LEU A 306 -19.14 -10.11 -6.16
CA LEU A 306 -18.71 -10.58 -7.48
C LEU A 306 -19.82 -11.31 -8.23
N LEU A 307 -20.60 -12.16 -7.55
CA LEU A 307 -21.75 -12.84 -8.13
C LEU A 307 -22.83 -11.84 -8.60
N LEU A 308 -23.18 -10.88 -7.75
CA LEU A 308 -24.13 -9.82 -8.06
C LEU A 308 -23.60 -8.94 -9.21
N ALA A 309 -22.31 -8.58 -9.20
CA ALA A 309 -21.67 -7.82 -10.25
C ALA A 309 -21.70 -8.56 -11.59
N ALA A 310 -21.46 -9.88 -11.61
CA ALA A 310 -21.56 -10.70 -12.82
C ALA A 310 -22.99 -10.65 -13.41
N LEU A 311 -24.02 -10.77 -12.57
CA LEU A 311 -25.42 -10.67 -13.02
C LEU A 311 -25.75 -9.25 -13.53
N GLY A 312 -25.38 -8.22 -12.78
CA GLY A 312 -25.67 -6.82 -13.12
C GLY A 312 -24.98 -6.38 -14.41
N THR A 313 -23.69 -6.68 -14.56
CA THR A 313 -22.91 -6.35 -15.76
C THR A 313 -23.44 -7.08 -16.99
N CYS A 314 -23.72 -8.39 -16.90
CA CYS A 314 -24.29 -9.17 -18.01
C CYS A 314 -25.67 -8.64 -18.43
N THR A 315 -26.49 -8.22 -17.46
CA THR A 315 -27.80 -7.60 -17.72
C THR A 315 -27.63 -6.29 -18.49
N ALA A 316 -26.80 -5.37 -17.99
CA ALA A 316 -26.56 -4.08 -18.63
C ALA A 316 -25.98 -4.21 -20.05
N MET A 317 -25.01 -5.12 -20.24
CA MET A 317 -24.42 -5.41 -21.56
C MET A 317 -25.46 -5.93 -22.55
N THR A 318 -26.37 -6.81 -22.09
CA THR A 318 -27.42 -7.39 -22.94
C THR A 318 -28.44 -6.33 -23.37
N MET A 319 -28.84 -5.46 -22.45
CA MET A 319 -29.74 -4.33 -22.76
C MET A 319 -29.10 -3.36 -23.76
N LYS A 320 -27.82 -3.01 -23.55
CA LYS A 320 -27.07 -2.15 -24.47
C LYS A 320 -26.97 -2.76 -25.86
N MET A 321 -26.59 -4.04 -25.96
CA MET A 321 -26.52 -4.76 -27.23
C MET A 321 -27.85 -4.74 -27.98
N TYR A 322 -28.97 -4.95 -27.28
CA TYR A 322 -30.30 -4.91 -27.89
C TYR A 322 -30.67 -3.50 -28.39
N ALA A 323 -30.42 -2.48 -27.55
CA ALA A 323 -30.68 -1.09 -27.89
C ALA A 323 -29.90 -0.65 -29.14
N ASP A 324 -28.59 -0.96 -29.20
CA ASP A 324 -27.72 -0.66 -30.34
C ASP A 324 -28.25 -1.32 -31.61
N ARG A 325 -28.63 -2.61 -31.54
CA ARG A 325 -29.19 -3.35 -32.67
C ARG A 325 -30.51 -2.77 -33.19
N LYS A 326 -31.29 -2.15 -32.32
CA LYS A 326 -32.61 -1.58 -32.63
C LYS A 326 -32.58 -0.07 -32.86
N GLY A 327 -31.41 0.57 -32.71
CA GLY A 327 -31.27 2.02 -32.82
C GLY A 327 -32.10 2.78 -31.78
N LEU A 328 -32.24 2.24 -30.58
CA LEU A 328 -33.00 2.90 -29.50
C LEU A 328 -32.17 4.02 -28.87
N PRO A 329 -32.78 5.13 -28.41
CA PRO A 329 -32.10 6.21 -27.70
C PRO A 329 -31.82 5.83 -26.24
N PHE A 330 -31.10 4.73 -26.02
CA PHE A 330 -30.74 4.20 -24.70
C PHE A 330 -29.42 4.79 -24.21
N GLU A 331 -29.47 5.59 -23.16
CA GLU A 331 -28.25 6.21 -22.59
C GLU A 331 -27.55 5.32 -21.56
N GLY A 332 -28.25 4.32 -21.03
CA GLY A 332 -27.70 3.33 -20.11
C GLY A 332 -28.70 2.82 -19.09
N ALA A 333 -28.24 1.99 -18.15
CA ALA A 333 -29.02 1.54 -17.02
C ALA A 333 -28.18 1.58 -15.74
N ARG A 334 -28.83 1.93 -14.63
CA ARG A 334 -28.30 1.70 -13.27
C ARG A 334 -29.02 0.49 -12.70
N ILE A 335 -28.26 -0.53 -12.31
CA ILE A 335 -28.81 -1.79 -11.80
C ILE A 335 -28.32 -1.95 -10.36
N ALA A 336 -29.24 -1.88 -9.40
CA ALA A 336 -28.97 -2.16 -8.01
C ALA A 336 -29.35 -3.62 -7.71
N LEU A 337 -28.44 -4.33 -7.04
CA LEU A 337 -28.57 -5.76 -6.76
C LEU A 337 -28.28 -6.02 -5.28
N THR A 338 -29.09 -6.85 -4.65
CA THR A 338 -28.86 -7.33 -3.27
C THR A 338 -29.10 -8.83 -3.18
N HIS A 339 -28.51 -9.46 -2.16
CA HIS A 339 -28.75 -10.86 -1.83
C HIS A 339 -29.41 -10.94 -0.44
N GLU A 340 -30.59 -11.55 -0.37
CA GLU A 340 -31.30 -11.81 0.87
C GLU A 340 -31.25 -13.30 1.22
N ARG A 341 -31.01 -13.59 2.50
CA ARG A 341 -31.19 -14.92 3.08
C ARG A 341 -32.45 -14.92 3.91
N GLY A 342 -33.57 -15.36 3.32
CA GLY A 342 -34.85 -15.49 4.01
C GLY A 342 -35.00 -16.85 4.68
N HIS A 343 -35.60 -16.89 5.88
CA HIS A 343 -36.23 -18.10 6.39
C HIS A 343 -37.60 -18.24 5.72
N ALA A 344 -37.97 -19.46 5.31
CA ALA A 344 -39.11 -19.81 4.46
C ALA A 344 -40.52 -19.57 5.08
N GLN A 345 -40.80 -18.37 5.62
CA GLN A 345 -42.11 -18.03 6.18
C GLN A 345 -42.99 -17.19 5.25
N ASP A 346 -42.45 -16.59 4.18
CA ASP A 346 -43.19 -15.64 3.32
C ASP A 346 -43.39 -16.09 1.86
N CYS A 347 -43.44 -17.41 1.58
CA CYS A 347 -43.71 -17.90 0.23
C CYS A 347 -45.02 -18.70 0.17
N ASP A 348 -46.05 -18.12 -0.47
CA ASP A 348 -47.36 -18.75 -0.73
C ASP A 348 -47.31 -19.92 -1.73
N HIS A 349 -46.11 -20.34 -2.18
CA HIS A 349 -45.92 -21.42 -3.16
C HIS A 349 -44.57 -22.14 -3.04
N CYS A 350 -44.32 -22.86 -1.95
CA CYS A 350 -43.23 -23.85 -1.90
C CYS A 350 -43.71 -25.16 -1.28
N GLU A 351 -43.74 -26.24 -2.06
CA GLU A 351 -44.04 -27.61 -1.61
C GLU A 351 -42.80 -28.35 -1.05
N GLU A 352 -41.64 -27.69 -0.95
CA GLU A 352 -40.43 -28.29 -0.37
C GLU A 352 -40.07 -27.61 0.96
N GLN A 353 -40.38 -28.32 2.05
CA GLN A 353 -39.94 -27.99 3.39
C GLN A 353 -38.41 -28.11 3.47
N ASP A 354 -37.75 -27.06 3.99
CA ASP A 354 -36.31 -26.87 4.27
C ASP A 354 -35.39 -26.16 3.25
N ALA A 355 -35.91 -25.55 2.18
CA ALA A 355 -35.10 -24.62 1.38
C ALA A 355 -35.00 -23.24 2.06
N GLN A 356 -33.83 -22.86 2.57
CA GLN A 356 -33.51 -21.44 2.77
C GLN A 356 -33.62 -20.76 1.40
N ILE A 357 -34.67 -19.95 1.19
CA ILE A 357 -34.85 -19.23 -0.07
C ILE A 357 -33.77 -18.15 -0.11
N GLN A 358 -32.72 -18.39 -0.90
CA GLN A 358 -31.75 -17.38 -1.27
C GLN A 358 -32.31 -16.59 -2.46
N ALA A 359 -32.50 -15.29 -2.29
CA ALA A 359 -33.09 -14.42 -3.31
C ALA A 359 -32.09 -13.35 -3.74
N LEU A 360 -31.92 -13.20 -5.06
CA LEU A 360 -31.21 -12.06 -5.65
C LEU A 360 -32.23 -11.02 -6.09
N ASN A 361 -32.23 -9.85 -5.45
CA ASN A 361 -33.16 -8.78 -5.76
C ASN A 361 -32.51 -7.78 -6.71
N ARG A 362 -33.18 -7.48 -7.83
CA ARG A 362 -32.66 -6.59 -8.88
C ARG A 362 -33.60 -5.42 -9.15
N VAL A 363 -33.11 -4.20 -9.00
CA VAL A 363 -33.83 -2.96 -9.34
C VAL A 363 -33.11 -2.26 -10.49
N ILE A 364 -33.81 -2.06 -11.61
CA ILE A 364 -33.25 -1.46 -12.83
C ILE A 364 -33.84 -0.07 -13.03
N THR A 365 -32.98 0.93 -13.18
CA THR A 365 -33.35 2.29 -13.60
C THR A 365 -32.79 2.55 -14.99
N LEU A 366 -33.67 2.75 -15.98
CA LEU A 366 -33.30 3.10 -17.36
C LEU A 366 -32.97 4.60 -17.46
N LEU A 367 -31.82 4.91 -18.03
CA LEU A 367 -31.32 6.28 -18.21
C LEU A 367 -31.64 6.79 -19.62
N GLY A 368 -31.89 8.09 -19.72
CA GLY A 368 -32.24 8.80 -20.95
C GLY A 368 -33.75 9.00 -21.12
N ASP A 369 -34.12 10.18 -21.61
CA ASP A 369 -35.51 10.62 -21.74
C ASP A 369 -36.11 10.29 -23.11
N GLY A 370 -35.28 9.93 -24.09
CA GLY A 370 -35.71 9.62 -25.45
C GLY A 370 -36.46 8.30 -25.61
N LEU A 371 -36.50 7.45 -24.58
CA LEU A 371 -37.14 6.13 -24.63
C LEU A 371 -38.65 6.24 -24.45
N THR A 372 -39.40 5.68 -25.39
CA THR A 372 -40.86 5.50 -25.26
C THR A 372 -41.19 4.45 -24.19
N ALA A 373 -42.42 4.45 -23.69
CA ALA A 373 -42.89 3.43 -22.72
C ALA A 373 -42.69 1.99 -23.27
N GLU A 374 -43.07 1.77 -24.53
CA GLU A 374 -42.88 0.46 -25.19
C GLU A 374 -41.41 0.03 -25.26
N GLN A 375 -40.50 0.98 -25.52
CA GLN A 375 -39.06 0.70 -25.53
C GLN A 375 -38.54 0.38 -24.13
N ARG A 376 -39.06 1.06 -23.10
CA ARG A 376 -38.71 0.80 -21.70
C ARG A 376 -39.16 -0.60 -21.28
N ASP A 377 -40.42 -0.95 -21.54
CA ASP A 377 -40.96 -2.28 -21.24
C ASP A 377 -40.15 -3.35 -21.98
N LYS A 378 -39.81 -3.10 -23.25
CA LYS A 378 -39.01 -4.04 -24.01
C LYS A 378 -37.60 -4.23 -23.46
N LEU A 379 -36.95 -3.17 -23.00
CA LEU A 379 -35.63 -3.25 -22.36
C LEU A 379 -35.69 -4.03 -21.03
N MET A 380 -36.78 -3.89 -20.27
CA MET A 380 -37.00 -4.68 -19.06
C MET A 380 -37.16 -6.17 -19.39
N GLU A 381 -37.93 -6.54 -20.41
CA GLU A 381 -38.01 -7.94 -20.86
C GLU A 381 -36.65 -8.52 -21.32
N ILE A 382 -35.77 -7.67 -21.87
CA ILE A 382 -34.43 -8.08 -22.32
C ILE A 382 -33.49 -8.29 -21.14
N ALA A 383 -33.71 -7.61 -20.01
CA ALA A 383 -32.89 -7.74 -18.81
C ALA A 383 -32.91 -9.17 -18.23
N ASP A 384 -34.00 -9.92 -18.42
CA ASP A 384 -34.15 -11.32 -17.99
C ASP A 384 -33.56 -12.34 -18.98
N LYS A 385 -32.98 -11.87 -20.09
CA LYS A 385 -32.45 -12.75 -21.15
C LYS A 385 -30.94 -12.81 -21.20
N CYS A 386 -30.26 -12.20 -20.23
CA CYS A 386 -28.80 -12.19 -20.21
C CYS A 386 -28.24 -13.58 -19.89
N PRO A 387 -27.10 -13.99 -20.48
CA PRO A 387 -26.51 -15.31 -20.24
C PRO A 387 -26.34 -15.68 -18.77
N VAL A 388 -25.85 -14.76 -17.93
CA VAL A 388 -25.64 -15.04 -16.50
C VAL A 388 -26.96 -15.30 -15.77
N HIS A 389 -28.01 -14.53 -16.06
CA HIS A 389 -29.35 -14.78 -15.49
C HIS A 389 -29.83 -16.19 -15.84
N ARG A 390 -29.71 -16.59 -17.10
CA ARG A 390 -30.10 -17.94 -17.55
C ARG A 390 -29.28 -19.05 -16.90
N THR A 391 -28.00 -18.79 -16.61
CA THR A 391 -27.15 -19.74 -15.88
C THR A 391 -27.60 -19.88 -14.42
N LEU A 392 -27.98 -18.78 -13.76
CA LEU A 392 -28.41 -18.79 -12.35
C LEU A 392 -29.78 -19.43 -12.15
N GLU A 393 -30.71 -19.26 -13.09
CA GLU A 393 -32.01 -19.94 -13.07
C GLU A 393 -31.95 -21.37 -13.67
N GLY A 394 -30.80 -21.76 -14.22
CA GLY A 394 -30.59 -23.03 -14.89
C GLY A 394 -30.09 -24.14 -13.95
N HIS A 395 -29.87 -25.33 -14.53
CA HIS A 395 -29.25 -26.46 -13.84
C HIS A 395 -27.75 -26.48 -14.13
N LEU A 396 -26.93 -25.91 -13.24
CA LEU A 396 -25.47 -25.89 -13.34
C LEU A 396 -24.86 -27.01 -12.49
N HIS A 397 -23.91 -27.78 -13.05
CA HIS A 397 -23.16 -28.80 -12.32
C HIS A 397 -21.71 -28.34 -12.10
N ILE A 398 -21.23 -28.44 -10.85
CA ILE A 398 -19.84 -28.15 -10.49
C ILE A 398 -19.09 -29.49 -10.43
N HIS A 399 -18.07 -29.62 -11.27
CA HIS A 399 -17.15 -30.76 -11.25
C HIS A 399 -15.86 -30.37 -10.55
N THR A 400 -15.41 -31.18 -9.59
CA THR A 400 -14.20 -30.92 -8.81
C THR A 400 -13.18 -32.03 -9.02
N GLU A 401 -11.99 -31.64 -9.45
CA GLU A 401 -10.85 -32.53 -9.63
C GLU A 401 -9.64 -31.94 -8.88
N ARG A 402 -8.74 -32.81 -8.41
CA ARG A 402 -7.51 -32.39 -7.73
C ARG A 402 -6.43 -32.13 -8.78
N GLY A 403 -5.85 -30.93 -8.80
CA GLY A 403 -4.63 -30.62 -9.54
C GLY A 403 -3.37 -31.16 -8.85
N ASP A 404 -2.35 -31.48 -9.63
CA ASP A 404 -1.05 -32.02 -9.18
C ASP A 404 -0.09 -30.95 -8.64
#